data_AF-A0A961F4X4-F1
#
_entry.id   AF-A0A961F4X4-F1
#
_cell.length_a   1.000
_cell.length_b   1.000
_cell.length_c   1.000
_cell.angle_alpha   90.00
_cell.angle_beta   90.00
_cell.angle_gamma   90.00
#
_symmetry.space_group_name_H-M   'P 1'
#
loop_
_entity.id
_entity.type
_entity.pdbx_description
1 polymer ?
#
loop_
_entity_poly.entity_id
_entity_poly.type
_entity_poly.pdbx_seq_one_letter_code
_entity_poly.pdbx_strand_id
1 'polypeptide(L)'
;DKITCARMHQMIAPRWRAKAAEVRAAADAKQAEADASVDETLRAVLAEEAQELAAQAQWLKETIVEIIISEAQNEVADFKKWGFDIIPHRALMKQGFDTGNGERVDVETAFKNPKHPFRVAIICAMWLTGFDVECLSTLYIDKPMSRDLLASIKARLAELDRFWEKEQTKADVEVFFLDEVFASLPSPPFTPDEKKALAASVYAHVWQQAVSSGFAQAA
;
A
#
# COMPACT_ATOMS: atom_id res chain seq x y z
N ASP A 1 -2.03 4.34 6.69
CA ASP A 1 -2.66 3.61 7.82
C ASP A 1 -2.67 2.11 7.50
N LYS A 2 -3.03 1.24 8.48
CA LYS A 2 -2.94 -0.23 8.33
C LYS A 2 -3.96 -0.81 7.34
N ILE A 3 -5.16 -0.22 7.26
CA ILE A 3 -6.19 -0.67 6.32
C ILE A 3 -5.76 -0.34 4.88
N THR A 4 -5.16 0.83 4.65
CA THR A 4 -4.57 1.17 3.35
C THR A 4 -3.53 0.16 2.90
N CYS A 5 -2.66 -0.36 3.79
CA CYS A 5 -1.73 -1.43 3.43
C CYS A 5 -2.44 -2.70 2.94
N ALA A 6 -3.51 -3.12 3.62
CA ALA A 6 -4.31 -4.27 3.19
C ALA A 6 -4.99 -4.03 1.83
N ARG A 7 -5.52 -2.82 1.60
CA ARG A 7 -6.12 -2.45 0.30
C ARG A 7 -5.09 -2.45 -0.82
N MET A 8 -3.90 -1.89 -0.57
CA MET A 8 -2.78 -1.95 -1.52
C MET A 8 -2.42 -3.40 -1.84
N HIS A 9 -2.33 -4.27 -0.84
CA HIS A 9 -2.09 -5.70 -1.06
C HIS A 9 -3.18 -6.33 -1.94
N GLN A 10 -4.46 -6.10 -1.63
CA GLN A 10 -5.59 -6.59 -2.44
C GLN A 10 -5.59 -6.04 -3.88
N MET A 11 -5.01 -4.86 -4.12
CA MET A 11 -4.88 -4.29 -5.46
C MET A 11 -3.66 -4.83 -6.22
N ILE A 12 -2.53 -5.00 -5.53
CA ILE A 12 -1.25 -5.43 -6.11
C ILE A 12 -1.29 -6.91 -6.43
N ALA A 13 -1.69 -7.77 -5.48
CA ALA A 13 -1.64 -9.21 -5.63
C ALA A 13 -2.31 -9.76 -6.92
N PRO A 14 -3.56 -9.37 -7.28
CA PRO A 14 -4.18 -9.86 -8.51
C PRO A 14 -3.50 -9.31 -9.78
N ARG A 15 -3.05 -8.05 -9.78
CA ARG A 15 -2.34 -7.45 -10.92
C ARG A 15 -0.97 -8.10 -11.14
N TRP A 16 -0.28 -8.41 -10.06
CA TRP A 16 1.00 -9.11 -10.09
C TRP A 16 0.85 -10.52 -10.67
N ARG A 17 -0.16 -11.27 -10.21
CA ARG A 17 -0.49 -12.59 -10.78
C ARG A 17 -0.90 -12.51 -12.25
N ALA A 18 -1.70 -11.52 -12.62
CA ALA A 18 -2.09 -11.28 -14.01
C ALA A 18 -0.86 -11.00 -14.88
N LYS A 19 0.08 -10.17 -14.41
CA LYS A 19 1.32 -9.90 -15.13
C LYS A 19 2.20 -11.14 -15.26
N ALA A 20 2.33 -11.93 -14.21
CA ALA A 20 3.07 -13.20 -14.27
C ALA A 20 2.47 -14.15 -15.32
N ALA A 21 1.12 -14.23 -15.38
CA ALA A 21 0.42 -15.04 -16.38
C ALA A 21 0.58 -14.51 -17.80
N GLU A 22 0.52 -13.18 -18.00
CA GLU A 22 0.76 -12.53 -19.28
C GLU A 22 2.17 -12.82 -19.81
N VAL A 23 3.20 -12.65 -18.97
CA VAL A 23 4.59 -12.92 -19.36
C VAL A 23 4.80 -14.41 -19.64
N ARG A 24 4.14 -15.30 -18.88
CA ARG A 24 4.18 -16.74 -19.16
C ARG A 24 3.55 -17.08 -20.51
N ALA A 25 2.39 -16.50 -20.81
CA ALA A 25 1.73 -16.71 -22.10
C ALA A 25 2.58 -16.19 -23.26
N ALA A 26 3.28 -15.07 -23.09
CA ALA A 26 4.23 -14.56 -24.07
C ALA A 26 5.41 -15.53 -24.27
N ALA A 27 5.95 -16.10 -23.19
CA ALA A 27 7.00 -17.11 -23.26
C ALA A 27 6.53 -18.37 -24.03
N ASP A 28 5.34 -18.86 -23.72
CA ASP A 28 4.77 -20.06 -24.35
C ASP A 28 4.49 -19.82 -25.84
N ALA A 29 3.96 -18.64 -26.21
CA ALA A 29 3.76 -18.26 -27.61
C ALA A 29 5.07 -18.19 -28.38
N LYS A 30 6.10 -17.61 -27.76
CA LYS A 30 7.43 -17.49 -28.35
C LYS A 30 8.11 -18.85 -28.54
N GLN A 31 7.95 -19.75 -27.58
CA GLN A 31 8.41 -21.12 -27.70
C GLN A 31 7.71 -21.85 -28.85
N ALA A 32 6.40 -21.67 -29.01
CA ALA A 32 5.66 -22.26 -30.12
C ALA A 32 6.12 -21.72 -31.48
N GLU A 33 6.48 -20.43 -31.59
CA GLU A 33 7.11 -19.88 -32.79
C GLU A 33 8.48 -20.52 -33.07
N ALA A 34 9.29 -20.74 -32.04
CA ALA A 34 10.58 -21.44 -32.18
C ALA A 34 10.37 -22.86 -32.70
N ASP A 35 9.46 -23.61 -32.08
CA ASP A 35 9.16 -25.00 -32.43
C ASP A 35 8.62 -25.14 -33.87
N ALA A 36 7.92 -24.12 -34.38
CA ALA A 36 7.42 -24.06 -35.74
C ALA A 36 8.46 -23.60 -36.78
N SER A 37 9.56 -22.98 -36.34
CA SER A 37 10.60 -22.50 -37.26
C SER A 37 11.38 -23.65 -37.87
N VAL A 38 11.50 -23.67 -39.20
CA VAL A 38 12.38 -24.60 -39.94
C VAL A 38 13.81 -24.08 -40.07
N ASP A 39 14.02 -22.77 -39.89
CA ASP A 39 15.35 -22.14 -39.86
C ASP A 39 15.95 -22.36 -38.46
N GLU A 40 17.10 -23.05 -38.43
CA GLU A 40 17.82 -23.40 -37.19
C GLU A 40 18.32 -22.16 -36.43
N THR A 41 18.79 -21.15 -37.14
CA THR A 41 19.32 -19.92 -36.53
C THR A 41 18.17 -19.14 -35.90
N LEU A 42 17.07 -18.98 -36.63
CA LEU A 42 15.88 -18.32 -36.11
C LEU A 42 15.27 -19.11 -34.94
N ARG A 43 15.22 -20.44 -35.02
CA ARG A 43 14.74 -21.29 -33.93
C ARG A 43 15.54 -21.06 -32.65
N ALA A 44 16.87 -21.03 -32.74
CA ALA A 44 17.73 -20.80 -31.59
C ALA A 44 17.47 -19.43 -30.92
N VAL A 45 17.36 -18.37 -31.72
CA VAL A 45 17.06 -17.01 -31.21
C VAL A 45 15.69 -16.96 -30.54
N LEU A 46 14.65 -17.50 -31.18
CA LEU A 46 13.29 -17.51 -30.62
C LEU A 46 13.22 -18.34 -29.33
N ALA A 47 13.91 -19.48 -29.26
CA ALA A 47 13.97 -20.32 -28.08
C ALA A 47 14.69 -19.63 -26.91
N GLU A 48 15.78 -18.90 -27.18
CA GLU A 48 16.48 -18.09 -26.18
C GLU A 48 15.55 -17.00 -25.61
N GLU A 49 14.88 -16.23 -26.48
CA GLU A 49 13.90 -15.21 -26.06
C GLU A 49 12.74 -15.83 -25.25
N ALA A 50 12.25 -17.02 -25.64
CA ALA A 50 11.22 -17.73 -24.90
C ALA A 50 11.71 -18.15 -23.50
N GLN A 51 12.95 -18.61 -23.38
CA GLN A 51 13.55 -18.98 -22.10
C GLN A 51 13.73 -17.78 -21.17
N GLU A 52 14.16 -16.63 -21.69
CA GLU A 52 14.26 -15.39 -20.92
C GLU A 52 12.90 -14.95 -20.35
N LEU A 53 11.86 -14.95 -21.19
CA LEU A 53 10.50 -14.65 -20.76
C LEU A 53 9.98 -15.69 -19.76
N ALA A 54 10.29 -16.96 -19.95
CA ALA A 54 9.90 -18.02 -19.02
C ALA A 54 10.57 -17.85 -17.64
N ALA A 55 11.85 -17.46 -17.61
CA ALA A 55 12.56 -17.15 -16.38
C ALA A 55 11.97 -15.91 -15.69
N GLN A 56 11.64 -14.85 -16.46
CA GLN A 56 10.97 -13.67 -15.92
C GLN A 56 9.59 -14.00 -15.34
N ALA A 57 8.79 -14.81 -16.04
CA ALA A 57 7.48 -15.25 -15.56
C ALA A 57 7.60 -16.05 -14.27
N GLN A 58 8.59 -16.93 -14.16
CA GLN A 58 8.85 -17.70 -12.95
C GLN A 58 9.26 -16.78 -11.79
N TRP A 59 10.15 -15.82 -12.04
CA TRP A 59 10.54 -14.83 -11.04
C TRP A 59 9.34 -14.01 -10.52
N LEU A 60 8.46 -13.56 -11.42
CA LEU A 60 7.22 -12.86 -11.06
C LEU A 60 6.30 -13.77 -10.23
N LYS A 61 6.15 -15.03 -10.63
CA LYS A 61 5.29 -16.00 -9.95
C LYS A 61 5.77 -16.33 -8.54
N GLU A 62 7.08 -16.48 -8.34
CA GLU A 62 7.69 -16.76 -7.04
C GLU A 62 7.72 -15.54 -6.12
N THR A 63 7.55 -14.34 -6.67
CA THR A 63 7.60 -13.12 -5.88
C THR A 63 6.49 -13.08 -4.84
N ILE A 64 6.89 -12.98 -3.58
CA ILE A 64 6.02 -12.78 -2.45
C ILE A 64 5.85 -11.27 -2.23
N VAL A 65 4.59 -10.86 -2.20
CA VAL A 65 4.13 -9.52 -1.81
C VAL A 65 3.44 -9.66 -0.46
N GLU A 66 3.88 -8.93 0.55
CA GLU A 66 3.39 -9.12 1.92
C GLU A 66 3.26 -7.79 2.67
N ILE A 67 2.27 -7.71 3.57
CA ILE A 67 2.08 -6.56 4.47
C ILE A 67 2.92 -6.73 5.73
N ILE A 68 3.65 -5.69 6.11
CA ILE A 68 4.46 -5.66 7.34
C ILE A 68 4.00 -4.47 8.19
N ILE A 69 3.10 -4.73 9.12
CA ILE A 69 2.42 -3.71 9.92
C ILE A 69 2.45 -4.09 11.40
N SER A 70 2.43 -3.11 12.31
CA SER A 70 2.33 -3.39 13.75
C SER A 70 0.99 -4.04 14.12
N GLU A 71 0.93 -4.80 15.21
CA GLU A 71 -0.31 -5.39 15.76
C GLU A 71 -1.20 -4.30 16.41
N ALA A 72 -2.52 -4.51 16.43
CA ALA A 72 -3.48 -3.66 17.14
C ALA A 72 -4.57 -4.50 17.82
N GLN A 73 -5.16 -3.96 18.89
CA GLN A 73 -6.30 -4.59 19.55
C GLN A 73 -7.50 -4.68 18.60
N ASN A 74 -8.22 -5.81 18.63
CA ASN A 74 -9.42 -6.07 17.83
C ASN A 74 -9.25 -5.97 16.29
N GLU A 75 -8.03 -5.94 15.78
CA GLU A 75 -7.77 -5.70 14.36
C GLU A 75 -8.37 -6.76 13.43
N VAL A 76 -8.50 -8.02 13.89
CA VAL A 76 -9.09 -9.09 13.09
C VAL A 76 -10.53 -8.74 12.69
N ALA A 77 -11.31 -8.21 13.62
CA ALA A 77 -12.67 -7.79 13.34
C ALA A 77 -12.69 -6.60 12.36
N ASP A 78 -11.74 -5.66 12.51
CA ASP A 78 -11.66 -4.48 11.66
C ASP A 78 -11.25 -4.85 10.23
N PHE A 79 -10.18 -5.62 10.02
CA PHE A 79 -9.79 -6.11 8.70
C PHE A 79 -10.89 -6.94 8.04
N LYS A 80 -11.61 -7.76 8.82
CA LYS A 80 -12.73 -8.56 8.32
C LYS A 80 -13.88 -7.69 7.79
N LYS A 81 -14.20 -6.55 8.43
CA LYS A 81 -15.21 -5.59 7.92
C LYS A 81 -14.85 -5.08 6.52
N TRP A 82 -13.56 -5.01 6.21
CA TRP A 82 -13.02 -4.57 4.92
C TRP A 82 -12.72 -5.74 3.96
N GLY A 83 -13.17 -6.96 4.29
CA GLY A 83 -12.97 -8.13 3.42
C GLY A 83 -11.51 -8.60 3.33
N PHE A 84 -10.67 -8.27 4.32
CA PHE A 84 -9.28 -8.69 4.38
C PHE A 84 -9.08 -9.68 5.54
N ASP A 85 -8.46 -10.83 5.27
CA ASP A 85 -8.09 -11.78 6.30
C ASP A 85 -6.65 -11.52 6.76
N ILE A 86 -6.50 -10.86 7.91
CA ILE A 86 -5.19 -10.51 8.48
C ILE A 86 -4.48 -11.70 9.14
N ILE A 87 -5.19 -12.79 9.45
CA ILE A 87 -4.67 -13.93 10.21
C ILE A 87 -3.45 -14.59 9.55
N PRO A 88 -3.46 -14.97 8.26
CA PRO A 88 -2.30 -15.59 7.62
C PRO A 88 -1.09 -14.66 7.59
N HIS A 89 -1.31 -13.37 7.32
CA HIS A 89 -0.25 -12.35 7.29
C HIS A 89 0.37 -12.16 8.69
N ARG A 90 -0.44 -12.23 9.75
CA ARG A 90 0.05 -12.21 11.15
C ARG A 90 0.86 -13.43 11.52
N ALA A 91 0.40 -14.62 11.13
CA ALA A 91 1.15 -15.84 11.35
C ALA A 91 2.53 -15.74 10.68
N LEU A 92 2.58 -15.27 9.43
CA LEU A 92 3.83 -15.06 8.70
C LEU A 92 4.72 -14.01 9.37
N MET A 93 4.19 -12.84 9.75
CA MET A 93 4.98 -11.81 10.45
C MET A 93 5.57 -12.30 11.79
N LYS A 94 4.85 -13.16 12.52
CA LYS A 94 5.30 -13.70 13.81
C LYS A 94 6.25 -14.89 13.68
N GLN A 95 6.02 -15.76 12.70
CA GLN A 95 6.73 -17.03 12.55
C GLN A 95 7.84 -16.99 11.50
N GLY A 96 7.85 -15.99 10.62
CA GLY A 96 8.75 -15.92 9.49
C GLY A 96 8.39 -16.88 8.34
N PHE A 97 9.21 -16.83 7.30
CA PHE A 97 9.12 -17.69 6.12
C PHE A 97 9.75 -19.06 6.38
N ASP A 98 9.12 -20.10 5.85
CA ASP A 98 9.70 -21.46 5.86
C ASP A 98 10.80 -21.55 4.80
N THR A 99 11.97 -22.03 5.19
CA THR A 99 13.13 -22.19 4.30
C THR A 99 13.19 -23.56 3.62
N GLY A 100 12.21 -24.45 3.85
CA GLY A 100 12.10 -25.77 3.23
C GLY A 100 12.97 -26.85 3.86
N ASN A 101 13.87 -26.49 4.77
CA ASN A 101 14.74 -27.38 5.54
C ASN A 101 14.27 -27.55 7.00
N GLY A 102 13.08 -27.05 7.34
CA GLY A 102 12.52 -27.07 8.70
C GLY A 102 12.92 -25.86 9.57
N GLU A 103 13.68 -24.91 9.02
CA GLU A 103 14.01 -23.64 9.66
C GLU A 103 13.05 -22.53 9.23
N ARG A 104 13.05 -21.43 9.99
CA ARG A 104 12.27 -20.23 9.71
C ARG A 104 13.19 -19.02 9.65
N VAL A 105 12.99 -18.16 8.67
CA VAL A 105 13.67 -16.87 8.55
C VAL A 105 12.69 -15.74 8.82
N ASP A 106 13.05 -14.82 9.70
CA ASP A 106 12.20 -13.67 10.01
C ASP A 106 12.02 -12.75 8.78
N VAL A 107 10.95 -11.97 8.79
CA VAL A 107 10.56 -11.14 7.64
C VAL A 107 11.60 -10.09 7.26
N GLU A 108 12.38 -9.60 8.22
CA GLU A 108 13.42 -8.59 8.00
C GLU A 108 14.65 -9.21 7.34
N THR A 109 15.15 -10.31 7.89
CA THR A 109 16.27 -11.07 7.30
C THR A 109 15.92 -11.57 5.90
N ALA A 110 14.69 -12.06 5.72
CA ALA A 110 14.18 -12.48 4.42
C ALA A 110 14.20 -11.35 3.39
N PHE A 111 13.72 -10.15 3.77
CA PHE A 111 13.65 -9.01 2.85
C PHE A 111 15.03 -8.43 2.50
N LYS A 112 16.01 -8.54 3.41
CA LYS A 112 17.41 -8.14 3.17
C LYS A 112 18.17 -9.09 2.24
N ASN A 113 17.65 -10.30 2.01
CA ASN A 113 18.32 -11.28 1.17
C ASN A 113 17.86 -11.14 -0.30
N PRO A 114 18.73 -10.73 -1.23
CA PRO A 114 18.35 -10.53 -2.64
C PRO A 114 17.94 -11.82 -3.36
N LYS A 115 18.28 -12.99 -2.80
CA LYS A 115 17.89 -14.29 -3.36
C LYS A 115 16.54 -14.78 -2.84
N HIS A 116 16.01 -14.17 -1.78
CA HIS A 116 14.74 -14.60 -1.19
C HIS A 116 13.55 -14.18 -2.07
N PRO A 117 12.46 -14.97 -2.15
CA PRO A 117 11.27 -14.63 -2.93
C PRO A 117 10.46 -13.44 -2.37
N PHE A 118 10.67 -13.04 -1.11
CA PHE A 118 10.04 -11.87 -0.50
C PHE A 118 10.65 -10.57 -1.01
N ARG A 119 9.99 -9.96 -2.00
CA ARG A 119 10.55 -8.84 -2.79
C ARG A 119 9.73 -7.55 -2.70
N VAL A 120 8.49 -7.62 -2.21
CA VAL A 120 7.63 -6.43 -2.04
C VAL A 120 7.02 -6.41 -0.65
N ALA A 121 7.47 -5.47 0.18
CA ALA A 121 6.90 -5.22 1.50
C ALA A 121 5.99 -3.99 1.47
N ILE A 122 4.77 -4.11 1.98
CA ILE A 122 3.82 -3.01 2.14
C ILE A 122 3.75 -2.66 3.63
N ILE A 123 4.28 -1.49 3.99
CA ILE A 123 4.52 -1.12 5.39
C ILE A 123 3.61 0.00 5.89
N CYS A 124 3.26 -0.05 7.19
CA CYS A 124 2.63 1.07 7.90
C CYS A 124 3.52 1.49 9.08
N ALA A 125 4.31 2.55 8.88
CA ALA A 125 5.23 3.16 9.84
C ALA A 125 6.40 2.30 10.33
N MET A 126 6.29 0.97 10.33
CA MET A 126 7.41 0.05 10.57
C MET A 126 8.45 0.17 9.45
N TRP A 127 9.73 -0.06 9.77
CA TRP A 127 10.86 -0.04 8.81
C TRP A 127 11.14 1.30 8.11
N LEU A 128 10.52 2.41 8.54
CA LEU A 128 10.86 3.75 8.04
C LEU A 128 12.15 4.32 8.64
N THR A 129 12.60 3.80 9.79
CA THR A 129 13.79 4.27 10.51
C THR A 129 14.55 3.09 11.09
N GLY A 130 15.88 3.05 10.93
CA GLY A 130 16.73 2.00 11.48
C GLY A 130 16.69 0.66 10.74
N PHE A 131 16.03 0.61 9.58
CA PHE A 131 16.00 -0.56 8.69
C PHE A 131 16.84 -0.25 7.45
N ASP A 132 17.98 -0.95 7.34
CA ASP A 132 18.92 -0.81 6.22
C ASP A 132 18.82 -2.01 5.29
N VAL A 133 18.62 -1.74 3.99
CA VAL A 133 18.42 -2.77 2.96
C VAL A 133 19.16 -2.35 1.70
N GLU A 134 20.39 -2.82 1.55
CA GLU A 134 21.24 -2.51 0.40
C GLU A 134 20.61 -2.94 -0.94
N CYS A 135 19.81 -4.02 -0.93
CA CYS A 135 19.15 -4.53 -2.15
C CYS A 135 17.82 -3.83 -2.49
N LEU A 136 17.39 -2.82 -1.72
CA LEU A 136 16.14 -2.12 -1.99
C LEU A 136 16.31 -1.18 -3.18
N SER A 137 15.58 -1.43 -4.27
CA SER A 137 15.64 -0.62 -5.48
C SER A 137 14.69 0.57 -5.48
N THR A 138 13.52 0.47 -4.84
CA THR A 138 12.46 1.48 -4.94
C THR A 138 11.63 1.52 -3.66
N LEU A 139 11.36 2.73 -3.15
CA LEU A 139 10.50 2.99 -2.01
C LEU A 139 9.39 3.97 -2.40
N TYR A 140 8.12 3.54 -2.30
CA TYR A 140 6.96 4.40 -2.50
C TYR A 140 6.44 4.92 -1.15
N ILE A 141 6.32 6.23 -1.01
CA ILE A 141 5.89 6.89 0.25
C ILE A 141 4.61 7.68 0.02
N ASP A 142 3.50 7.23 0.62
CA ASP A 142 2.17 7.85 0.55
C ASP A 142 1.97 8.99 1.59
N LYS A 143 3.02 9.74 1.90
CA LYS A 143 3.01 10.82 2.91
C LYS A 143 2.72 12.24 2.37
N PRO A 144 2.91 12.59 1.07
CA PRO A 144 2.68 13.95 0.59
C PRO A 144 1.20 14.37 0.64
N MET A 145 0.29 13.52 0.13
CA MET A 145 -1.12 13.88 -0.06
C MET A 145 -1.84 14.27 1.23
N SER A 146 -1.60 13.56 2.33
CA SER A 146 -2.23 13.87 3.62
C SER A 146 -1.70 15.17 4.25
N ARG A 147 -0.44 15.55 3.99
CA ARG A 147 0.14 16.79 4.52
C ARG A 147 -0.37 18.00 3.74
N ASP A 148 -0.44 17.90 2.43
CA ASP A 148 -0.88 18.98 1.55
C ASP A 148 -2.39 19.24 1.74
N LEU A 149 -3.20 18.19 1.86
CA LEU A 149 -4.61 18.29 2.21
C LEU A 149 -4.81 18.97 3.58
N LEU A 150 -4.08 18.55 4.60
CA LEU A 150 -4.17 19.15 5.93
C LEU A 150 -3.69 20.61 5.93
N ALA A 151 -2.65 20.94 5.16
CA ALA A 151 -2.14 22.30 5.02
C ALA A 151 -3.15 23.22 4.30
N SER A 152 -3.78 22.75 3.21
CA SER A 152 -4.85 23.46 2.50
C SER A 152 -6.02 23.76 3.43
N ILE A 153 -6.49 22.75 4.16
CA ILE A 153 -7.58 22.87 5.13
C ILE A 153 -7.23 23.86 6.24
N LYS A 154 -6.02 23.77 6.83
CA LYS A 154 -5.57 24.71 7.88
C LYS A 154 -5.46 26.15 7.37
N ALA A 155 -4.92 26.35 6.17
CA ALA A 155 -4.79 27.68 5.57
C ALA A 155 -6.16 28.35 5.38
N ARG A 156 -7.13 27.61 4.85
CA ARG A 156 -8.50 28.13 4.63
C ARG A 156 -9.25 28.37 5.95
N LEU A 157 -9.05 27.53 6.96
CA LEU A 157 -9.69 27.75 8.27
C LEU A 157 -9.13 28.95 9.02
N ALA A 158 -7.87 29.33 8.77
CA ALA A 158 -7.30 30.55 9.33
C ALA A 158 -7.99 31.82 8.81
N GLU A 159 -8.71 31.74 7.68
CA GLU A 159 -9.53 32.84 7.13
C GLU A 159 -10.91 32.96 7.79
N LEU A 160 -11.35 31.94 8.54
CA LEU A 160 -12.63 31.93 9.25
C LEU A 160 -12.44 32.41 10.70
N ASP A 161 -12.75 33.68 10.95
CA ASP A 161 -12.56 34.31 12.27
C ASP A 161 -13.37 33.59 13.37
N ARG A 162 -12.66 33.06 14.38
CA ARG A 162 -13.22 32.41 15.60
C ARG A 162 -14.25 31.31 15.31
N PHE A 163 -14.02 30.50 14.26
CA PHE A 163 -14.94 29.43 13.82
C PHE A 163 -15.28 28.40 14.91
N TRP A 164 -14.46 28.28 15.95
CA TRP A 164 -14.62 27.36 17.08
C TRP A 164 -15.50 27.90 18.22
N GLU A 165 -15.88 29.18 18.21
CA GLU A 165 -16.63 29.81 19.31
C GLU A 165 -18.15 29.79 19.14
N LYS A 166 -18.63 29.62 17.90
CA LYS A 166 -20.05 29.60 17.59
C LYS A 166 -20.46 28.19 17.20
N GLU A 167 -21.31 27.56 18.00
CA GLU A 167 -21.90 26.25 17.67
C GLU A 167 -22.69 26.30 16.35
N GLN A 168 -23.18 27.50 15.99
CA GLN A 168 -23.94 27.77 14.78
C GLN A 168 -23.11 27.65 13.48
N THR A 169 -21.78 27.74 13.53
CA THR A 169 -20.88 27.54 12.37
C THR A 169 -20.36 26.11 12.23
N LYS A 170 -20.72 25.22 13.16
CA LYS A 170 -20.20 23.85 13.22
C LYS A 170 -20.58 23.02 12.00
N ALA A 171 -21.85 23.09 11.59
CA ALA A 171 -22.36 22.34 10.43
C ALA A 171 -21.74 22.84 9.12
N ASP A 172 -21.57 24.15 8.97
CA ASP A 172 -20.95 24.75 7.78
C ASP A 172 -19.48 24.32 7.64
N VAL A 173 -18.76 24.26 8.76
CA VAL A 173 -17.39 23.76 8.79
C VAL A 173 -17.35 22.25 8.47
N GLU A 174 -18.22 21.43 9.06
CA GLU A 174 -18.27 20.00 8.75
C GLU A 174 -18.56 19.70 7.26
N VAL A 175 -19.51 20.43 6.66
CA VAL A 175 -19.82 20.34 5.23
C VAL A 175 -18.62 20.77 4.38
N PHE A 176 -17.93 21.84 4.76
CA PHE A 176 -16.74 22.30 4.06
C PHE A 176 -15.60 21.27 4.07
N PHE A 177 -15.33 20.64 5.21
CA PHE A 177 -14.33 19.56 5.29
C PHE A 177 -14.72 18.38 4.42
N LEU A 178 -16.02 18.06 4.37
CA LEU A 178 -16.54 17.00 3.51
C LEU A 178 -16.28 17.31 2.03
N ASP A 179 -16.61 18.52 1.59
CA ASP A 179 -16.43 18.95 0.19
C ASP A 179 -14.95 18.94 -0.22
N GLU A 180 -14.05 19.45 0.63
CA GLU A 180 -12.61 19.48 0.33
C GLU A 180 -12.00 18.07 0.26
N VAL A 181 -12.39 17.17 1.17
CA VAL A 181 -11.95 15.77 1.15
C VAL A 181 -12.49 15.04 -0.09
N PHE A 182 -13.73 15.32 -0.48
CA PHE A 182 -14.33 14.72 -1.68
C PHE A 182 -13.69 15.23 -2.98
N ALA A 183 -13.30 16.50 -3.02
CA ALA A 183 -12.60 17.11 -4.15
C ALA A 183 -11.14 16.63 -4.25
N SER A 184 -10.48 16.42 -3.11
CA SER A 184 -9.05 16.09 -3.07
C SER A 184 -8.76 14.59 -3.22
N LEU A 185 -9.65 13.72 -2.73
CA LEU A 185 -9.46 12.28 -2.86
C LEU A 185 -10.10 11.73 -4.14
N PRO A 186 -9.40 10.90 -4.93
CA PRO A 186 -9.97 10.29 -6.13
C PRO A 186 -10.99 9.18 -5.78
N SER A 187 -12.00 9.01 -6.62
CA SER A 187 -12.92 7.87 -6.58
C SER A 187 -12.90 7.17 -7.94
N PRO A 188 -12.32 5.96 -8.10
CA PRO A 188 -11.63 5.12 -7.11
C PRO A 188 -10.20 5.61 -6.72
N PRO A 189 -9.56 5.07 -5.65
CA PRO A 189 -9.97 3.92 -4.83
C PRO A 189 -10.90 4.27 -3.65
N PHE A 190 -11.04 5.54 -3.26
CA PHE A 190 -11.79 5.91 -2.07
C PHE A 190 -13.30 5.88 -2.32
N THR A 191 -14.01 5.11 -1.50
CA THR A 191 -15.48 5.06 -1.50
C THR A 191 -16.05 6.32 -0.85
N PRO A 192 -17.31 6.70 -1.14
CA PRO A 192 -17.95 7.83 -0.50
C PRO A 192 -17.97 7.74 1.04
N ASP A 193 -18.14 6.55 1.60
CA ASP A 193 -18.18 6.36 3.05
C ASP A 193 -16.79 6.48 3.68
N GLU A 194 -15.73 6.05 3.00
CA GLU A 194 -14.35 6.28 3.43
C GLU A 194 -13.99 7.77 3.41
N LYS A 195 -14.42 8.50 2.37
CA LYS A 195 -14.22 9.94 2.29
C LYS A 195 -14.95 10.67 3.42
N LYS A 196 -16.19 10.28 3.74
CA LYS A 196 -16.94 10.81 4.89
C LYS A 196 -16.24 10.53 6.22
N ALA A 197 -15.78 9.30 6.43
CA ALA A 197 -15.07 8.92 7.66
C ALA A 197 -13.75 9.68 7.83
N LEU A 198 -13.02 9.90 6.74
CA LEU A 198 -11.81 10.71 6.76
C LEU A 198 -12.13 12.18 7.06
N ALA A 199 -13.12 12.77 6.40
CA ALA A 199 -13.54 14.15 6.66
C ALA A 199 -13.90 14.36 8.14
N ALA A 200 -14.66 13.45 8.73
CA ALA A 200 -14.99 13.48 10.15
C ALA A 200 -13.74 13.40 11.05
N SER A 201 -12.77 12.55 10.70
CA SER A 201 -11.52 12.40 11.45
C SER A 201 -10.63 13.63 11.37
N VAL A 202 -10.49 14.24 10.19
CA VAL A 202 -9.72 15.47 9.99
C VAL A 202 -10.39 16.64 10.71
N TYR A 203 -11.71 16.76 10.60
CA TYR A 203 -12.48 17.75 11.34
C TYR A 203 -12.28 17.63 12.85
N ALA A 204 -12.44 16.43 13.42
CA ALA A 204 -12.24 16.20 14.84
C ALA A 204 -10.83 16.58 15.30
N HIS A 205 -9.80 16.24 14.51
CA HIS A 205 -8.41 16.59 14.80
C HIS A 205 -8.16 18.10 14.79
N VAL A 206 -8.66 18.80 13.75
CA VAL A 206 -8.50 20.24 13.63
C VAL A 206 -9.31 20.99 14.70
N TRP A 207 -10.52 20.52 15.02
CA TRP A 207 -11.34 21.05 16.10
C TRP A 207 -10.67 20.87 17.46
N GLN A 208 -10.18 19.67 17.78
CA GLN A 208 -9.42 19.43 19.00
C GLN A 208 -8.18 20.32 19.08
N GLN A 209 -7.46 20.49 17.98
CA GLN A 209 -6.32 21.42 17.91
C GLN A 209 -6.77 22.87 18.13
N ALA A 210 -7.83 23.35 17.48
CA ALA A 210 -8.32 24.73 17.63
C ALA A 210 -8.77 25.02 19.08
N VAL A 211 -9.55 24.10 19.68
CA VAL A 211 -10.01 24.22 21.08
C VAL A 211 -8.83 24.15 22.06
N SER A 212 -7.84 23.29 21.82
CA SER A 212 -6.63 23.22 22.64
C SER A 212 -5.62 24.34 22.35
N SER A 213 -5.70 25.01 21.19
CA SER A 213 -4.83 26.12 20.76
C SER A 213 -5.41 27.50 21.09
N GLY A 214 -6.51 27.58 21.84
CA GLY A 214 -6.82 28.76 22.67
C GLY A 214 -5.74 29.07 23.74
N PHE A 215 -4.52 28.55 23.57
CA PHE A 215 -3.43 28.44 24.55
C PHE A 215 -2.14 29.16 24.12
N ALA A 216 -2.14 29.95 23.03
CA ALA A 216 -1.00 30.82 22.68
C ALA A 216 -1.35 32.32 22.64
N GLN A 217 -2.59 32.71 22.93
CA GLN A 217 -3.02 34.13 22.93
C GLN A 217 -3.82 34.51 24.19
N ALA A 218 -3.38 34.02 25.33
CA ALA A 218 -3.70 34.57 26.65
C ALA A 218 -2.48 34.49 27.59
N ALA A 219 -1.33 35.01 27.13
CA ALA A 219 -0.19 35.43 27.94
C ALA A 219 0.68 36.40 27.12
#